data_AF-A0A1C4DI97-F1
#
_entry.id   AF-A0A1C4DI97-F1
#
_cell.length_a   1.000
_cell.length_b   1.000
_cell.length_c   1.000
_cell.angle_alpha   90.00
_cell.angle_beta   90.00
_cell.angle_gamma   90.00
#
_symmetry.space_group_name_H-M   'P 1'
#
loop_
_entity.id
_entity.type
_entity.pdbx_description
1 polymer ?
#
loop_
_entity_poly.entity_id
_entity_poly.type
_entity_poly.pdbx_seq_one_letter_code
_entity_poly.pdbx_strand_id
1 'polypeptide(L)'
;MTIRNMLQKINWEASSVILAMMLFIGNIIYTNYHDESKTIAKKNNIRTMFAYEISYNHSTLKFLDSTRKIGYDENAEHITGEPFAINLNFLGGARLKIASNQTNEVYKAYFNELSKLDKEDITLIMDYYHEQGILMEGIKTTQQNMNNKSIDLDVAGFSLEQHFLNELNLSNIILKRYKHLLAHHPKNPEMKDDNH
;
A
#
# COMPACT_ATOMS: atom_id res chain seq x y z
N MET A 1 -23.66 -42.19 49.42
CA MET A 1 -22.26 -42.25 48.97
C MET A 1 -21.71 -40.84 49.00
N THR A 2 -20.95 -40.48 50.04
CA THR A 2 -20.50 -39.11 50.33
C THR A 2 -19.31 -38.74 49.44
N ILE A 3 -19.25 -37.48 48.98
CA ILE A 3 -18.14 -36.88 48.17
C ILE A 3 -16.76 -37.20 48.77
N ARG A 4 -16.69 -37.30 50.10
CA ARG A 4 -15.52 -37.69 50.89
C ARG A 4 -14.96 -39.08 50.55
N ASN A 5 -15.80 -40.05 50.21
CA ASN A 5 -15.39 -41.40 49.81
C ASN A 5 -14.94 -41.48 48.34
N MET A 6 -15.39 -40.54 47.48
CA MET A 6 -14.88 -40.41 46.10
C MET A 6 -13.48 -39.79 46.08
N LEU A 7 -13.22 -38.78 46.91
CA LEU A 7 -11.92 -38.08 46.99
C LEU A 7 -10.80 -38.96 47.58
N GLN A 8 -11.12 -39.94 48.43
CA GLN A 8 -10.14 -40.86 49.02
C GLN A 8 -9.59 -41.92 48.04
N LYS A 9 -10.27 -42.16 46.92
CA LYS A 9 -9.83 -43.11 45.88
C LYS A 9 -8.98 -42.46 44.78
N ILE A 10 -8.81 -41.14 44.82
CA ILE A 10 -8.03 -40.40 43.82
C ILE A 10 -6.56 -40.46 44.22
N ASN A 11 -5.72 -40.97 43.31
CA ASN A 11 -4.28 -40.94 43.50
C ASN A 11 -3.77 -39.51 43.23
N TRP A 12 -3.73 -38.70 44.29
CA TRP A 12 -3.43 -37.27 44.24
C TRP A 12 -2.10 -36.93 43.57
N GLU A 13 -1.11 -37.83 43.64
CA GLU A 13 0.17 -37.68 42.93
C GLU A 13 0.00 -37.80 41.41
N ALA A 14 -0.76 -38.79 40.94
CA ALA A 14 -1.05 -38.93 39.52
C ALA A 14 -1.94 -37.79 39.01
N SER A 15 -2.92 -37.35 39.81
CA SER A 15 -3.79 -36.23 39.46
C SER A 15 -3.06 -34.88 39.40
N SER A 16 -2.08 -34.64 40.27
CA SER A 16 -1.27 -33.41 40.23
C SER A 16 -0.36 -33.37 39.02
N VAL A 17 0.25 -34.51 38.63
CA VAL A 17 1.05 -34.63 37.40
C VAL A 17 0.19 -34.40 36.16
N ILE A 18 -0.99 -35.01 36.08
CA ILE A 18 -1.91 -34.83 34.96
C ILE A 18 -2.37 -33.37 34.83
N LEU A 19 -2.69 -32.71 35.94
CA LEU A 19 -3.06 -31.29 35.95
C LEU A 19 -1.91 -30.40 35.51
N ALA A 20 -0.69 -30.66 35.98
CA ALA A 20 0.51 -29.93 35.57
C ALA A 20 0.79 -30.08 34.07
N MET A 21 0.61 -31.29 33.51
CA MET A 21 0.74 -31.53 32.07
C MET A 21 -0.32 -30.77 31.26
N MET A 22 -1.58 -30.74 31.71
CA MET A 22 -2.63 -29.97 31.04
C MET A 22 -2.36 -28.47 31.05
N LEU A 23 -1.91 -27.92 32.18
CA LEU A 23 -1.52 -26.51 32.28
C LEU A 23 -0.32 -26.19 31.39
N PHE A 24 0.67 -27.09 31.33
CA PHE A 24 1.85 -26.93 30.49
C PHE A 24 1.50 -26.93 29.00
N ILE A 25 0.69 -27.89 28.55
CA ILE A 25 0.20 -27.97 27.16
C ILE A 25 -0.66 -26.74 26.82
N GLY A 26 -1.56 -26.34 27.73
CA GLY A 26 -2.37 -25.14 27.57
C GLY A 26 -1.52 -23.88 27.43
N ASN A 27 -0.45 -23.76 28.23
CA ASN A 27 0.47 -22.63 28.15
C ASN A 27 1.25 -22.60 26.83
N ILE A 28 1.69 -23.76 26.31
CA ILE A 28 2.34 -23.85 24.99
C ILE A 28 1.39 -23.38 23.90
N ILE A 29 0.14 -23.86 23.89
CA ILE A 29 -0.87 -23.48 22.89
C ILE A 29 -1.17 -21.98 22.97
N TYR A 30 -1.38 -21.45 24.18
CA TYR A 30 -1.66 -20.03 24.39
C TYR A 30 -0.49 -19.15 23.93
N THR A 31 0.75 -19.50 24.30
CA THR A 31 1.94 -18.73 23.95
C THR A 31 2.13 -18.70 22.43
N ASN A 32 2.02 -19.86 21.77
CA ASN A 32 2.11 -19.95 20.31
C ASN A 32 1.05 -19.09 19.61
N TYR A 33 -0.20 -19.16 20.06
CA TYR A 33 -1.28 -18.34 19.49
C TYR A 33 -1.06 -16.85 19.71
N HIS A 34 -0.61 -16.46 20.91
CA HIS A 34 -0.34 -15.06 21.25
C HIS A 34 0.83 -14.48 20.44
N ASP A 35 1.89 -15.26 20.23
CA ASP A 35 3.04 -14.87 19.43
C ASP A 35 2.70 -14.80 17.94
N GLU A 36 1.88 -15.71 17.43
CA GLU A 36 1.35 -15.67 16.07
C GLU A 36 0.48 -14.43 15.85
N SER A 37 -0.44 -14.15 16.77
CA SER A 37 -1.30 -12.95 16.74
C SER A 37 -0.49 -11.65 16.74
N LYS A 38 0.53 -11.55 17.60
CA LYS A 38 1.46 -10.40 17.62
C LYS A 38 2.21 -10.25 16.30
N THR A 39 2.62 -11.35 15.68
CA THR A 39 3.33 -11.35 14.40
C THR A 39 2.41 -10.87 13.27
N ILE A 40 1.17 -11.36 13.22
CA ILE A 40 0.16 -10.91 12.26
C ILE A 40 -0.15 -9.42 12.43
N ALA A 41 -0.33 -8.95 13.68
CA ALA A 41 -0.58 -7.54 13.96
C ALA A 41 0.56 -6.64 13.48
N LYS A 42 1.82 -7.04 13.69
CA LYS A 42 2.99 -6.31 13.18
C LYS A 42 2.99 -6.24 11.64
N LYS A 43 2.77 -7.37 10.95
CA LYS A 43 2.66 -7.40 9.49
C LYS A 43 1.54 -6.48 8.99
N ASN A 44 0.38 -6.53 9.63
CA ASN A 44 -0.78 -5.71 9.27
C ASN A 44 -0.53 -4.22 9.50
N ASN A 45 0.19 -3.82 10.54
CA ASN A 45 0.56 -2.43 10.76
C ASN A 45 1.46 -1.92 9.62
N ILE A 46 2.45 -2.71 9.21
CA ILE A 46 3.34 -2.36 8.07
C ILE A 46 2.51 -2.24 6.78
N ARG A 47 1.68 -3.24 6.46
CA ARG A 47 0.78 -3.23 5.29
C ARG A 47 -0.16 -2.03 5.29
N THR A 48 -0.66 -1.64 6.46
CA THR A 48 -1.57 -0.49 6.62
C THR A 48 -0.85 0.81 6.30
N MET A 49 0.37 1.00 6.77
CA MET A 49 1.17 2.20 6.45
C MET A 49 1.38 2.31 4.93
N PHE A 50 1.80 1.23 4.28
CA PHE A 50 1.93 1.20 2.82
C PHE A 50 0.60 1.45 2.11
N ALA A 51 -0.50 0.84 2.58
CA ALA A 51 -1.82 1.02 1.98
C ALA A 51 -2.27 2.49 2.03
N TYR A 52 -1.97 3.23 3.10
CA TYR A 52 -2.28 4.65 3.21
C TYR A 52 -1.51 5.51 2.21
N GLU A 53 -0.18 5.35 2.13
CA GLU A 53 0.64 6.11 1.17
C GLU A 53 0.25 5.78 -0.28
N ILE A 54 0.10 4.49 -0.59
CA ILE A 54 -0.32 4.04 -1.91
C ILE A 54 -1.73 4.52 -2.25
N SER A 55 -2.65 4.58 -1.28
CA SER A 55 -4.00 5.14 -1.51
C SER A 55 -3.96 6.63 -1.83
N TYR A 56 -3.08 7.38 -1.17
CA TYR A 56 -2.89 8.80 -1.46
C TYR A 56 -2.34 9.00 -2.89
N ASN A 57 -1.26 8.30 -3.25
CA ASN A 57 -0.69 8.36 -4.60
C ASN A 57 -1.70 7.89 -5.66
N HIS A 58 -2.41 6.79 -5.39
CA HIS A 58 -3.44 6.23 -6.26
C HIS A 58 -4.55 7.25 -6.56
N SER A 59 -4.96 8.05 -5.58
CA SER A 59 -5.96 9.09 -5.81
C SER A 59 -5.49 10.16 -6.80
N THR A 60 -4.20 10.51 -6.75
CA THR A 60 -3.56 11.43 -7.70
C THR A 60 -3.53 10.83 -9.11
N LEU A 61 -3.11 9.56 -9.23
CA LEU A 61 -3.10 8.84 -10.50
C LEU A 61 -4.52 8.74 -11.07
N LYS A 62 -5.52 8.35 -10.27
CA LYS A 62 -6.92 8.27 -10.70
C LYS A 62 -7.49 9.61 -11.14
N PHE A 63 -7.12 10.69 -10.48
CA PHE A 63 -7.53 12.02 -10.91
C PHE A 63 -7.00 12.32 -12.32
N LEU A 64 -5.71 12.12 -12.57
CA LEU A 64 -5.09 12.32 -13.89
C LEU A 64 -5.70 11.39 -14.96
N ASP A 65 -5.90 10.13 -14.60
CA ASP A 65 -6.53 9.09 -15.41
C ASP A 65 -7.94 9.51 -15.87
N SER A 66 -8.76 10.02 -14.94
CA SER A 66 -10.14 10.44 -15.20
C SER A 66 -10.23 11.75 -15.98
N THR A 67 -9.20 12.60 -15.88
CA THR A 67 -9.15 13.92 -16.52
C THR A 67 -8.38 13.92 -17.84
N ARG A 68 -7.94 12.74 -18.32
CA ARG A 68 -7.09 12.60 -19.52
C ARG A 68 -7.65 13.26 -20.78
N LYS A 69 -8.97 13.35 -20.93
CA LYS A 69 -9.66 13.97 -22.08
C LYS A 69 -9.73 15.50 -22.00
N ILE A 70 -9.48 16.10 -20.84
CA ILE A 70 -9.53 17.56 -20.69
C ILE A 70 -8.34 18.19 -21.40
N GLY A 71 -8.62 19.07 -22.36
CA GLY A 71 -7.60 19.77 -23.16
C GLY A 71 -6.93 18.88 -24.20
N TYR A 72 -7.50 17.71 -24.49
CA TYR A 72 -7.08 16.85 -25.61
C TYR A 72 -7.69 17.37 -26.92
N ASP A 73 -6.86 17.47 -27.95
CA ASP A 73 -7.27 17.81 -29.32
C ASP A 73 -6.85 16.67 -30.25
N GLU A 74 -7.82 15.89 -30.71
CA GLU A 74 -7.62 14.76 -31.62
C GLU A 74 -6.91 15.15 -32.92
N ASN A 75 -6.98 16.43 -33.32
CA ASN A 75 -6.39 16.92 -34.57
C ASN A 75 -4.94 17.39 -34.39
N ALA A 76 -4.47 17.56 -33.16
CA ALA A 76 -3.14 18.08 -32.84
C ALA A 76 -2.13 16.99 -32.45
N GLU A 77 -2.58 15.74 -32.25
CA GLU A 77 -1.70 14.65 -31.82
C GLU A 77 -1.33 13.70 -32.96
N HIS A 78 -0.05 13.31 -32.99
CA HIS A 78 0.48 12.38 -33.99
C HIS A 78 0.30 10.90 -33.61
N ILE A 79 -0.21 10.61 -32.41
CA ILE A 79 -0.42 9.26 -31.89
C ILE A 79 -1.92 8.94 -31.87
N THR A 80 -2.31 7.86 -32.54
CA THR A 80 -3.68 7.35 -32.54
C THR A 80 -3.93 6.48 -31.29
N GLY A 81 -4.95 6.82 -30.48
CA GLY A 81 -5.26 6.05 -29.26
C GLY A 81 -6.06 6.84 -28.22
N GLU A 82 -6.23 6.27 -27.02
CA GLU A 82 -6.72 7.07 -25.89
C GLU A 82 -5.68 8.12 -25.48
N PRO A 83 -6.12 9.33 -25.09
CA PRO A 83 -5.19 10.37 -24.66
C PRO A 83 -4.41 9.92 -23.42
N PHE A 84 -3.12 10.24 -23.39
CA PHE A 84 -2.28 9.97 -22.24
C PHE A 84 -2.78 10.73 -20.99
N ALA A 85 -2.75 10.07 -19.84
CA ALA A 85 -3.04 10.71 -18.56
C ALA A 85 -2.03 11.81 -18.25
N ILE A 86 -0.77 11.62 -18.65
CA ILE A 86 0.30 12.65 -18.62
C ILE A 86 0.57 13.18 -20.04
N ASN A 87 -0.47 13.71 -20.68
CA ASN A 87 -0.33 14.42 -21.94
C ASN A 87 0.51 15.69 -21.77
N LEU A 88 1.61 15.81 -22.53
CA LEU A 88 2.59 16.90 -22.45
C LEU A 88 2.26 18.14 -23.27
N ASN A 89 1.09 18.17 -23.93
CA ASN A 89 0.61 19.28 -24.75
C ASN A 89 0.08 20.45 -23.88
N PHE A 90 -1.05 21.07 -24.25
CA PHE A 90 -1.54 22.34 -23.65
C PHE A 90 -1.60 22.36 -22.11
N LEU A 91 -1.83 21.21 -21.46
CA LEU A 91 -1.88 21.07 -19.99
C LEU A 91 -0.70 20.29 -19.39
N GLY A 92 0.34 20.00 -20.18
CA GLY A 92 1.47 19.14 -19.80
C GLY A 92 2.18 19.57 -18.52
N GLY A 93 2.53 20.85 -18.41
CA GLY A 93 3.19 21.38 -17.20
C GLY A 93 2.34 21.21 -15.94
N ALA A 94 1.03 21.44 -16.03
CA ALA A 94 0.12 21.28 -14.90
C ALA A 94 -0.05 19.81 -14.51
N ARG A 95 -0.23 18.91 -15.50
CA ARG A 95 -0.36 17.47 -15.29
C ARG A 95 0.91 16.87 -14.69
N LEU A 96 2.09 17.24 -15.18
CA LEU A 96 3.37 16.85 -14.61
C LEU A 96 3.51 17.30 -13.14
N LYS A 97 3.07 18.53 -12.82
CA LYS A 97 3.11 19.04 -11.45
C LYS A 97 2.19 18.23 -10.52
N ILE A 98 0.99 17.90 -10.96
CA ILE A 98 0.06 17.05 -10.20
C ILE A 98 0.64 15.64 -10.03
N ALA A 99 1.16 15.04 -11.11
CA ALA A 99 1.79 13.73 -11.08
C ALA A 99 3.02 13.67 -10.16
N SER A 100 3.71 14.80 -9.98
CA SER A 100 4.86 14.92 -9.07
C SER A 100 4.50 15.08 -7.58
N ASN A 101 3.22 15.22 -7.22
CA ASN A 101 2.78 15.37 -5.82
C ASN A 101 2.73 14.05 -5.04
N GLN A 102 3.24 12.98 -5.62
CA GLN A 102 3.32 11.67 -4.99
C GLN A 102 4.43 11.62 -3.93
N THR A 103 4.30 10.69 -2.97
CA THR A 103 5.24 10.48 -1.87
C THR A 103 5.73 9.03 -1.81
N ASN A 104 6.95 8.85 -1.32
CA ASN A 104 7.55 7.56 -0.97
C ASN A 104 8.21 7.57 0.43
N GLU A 105 7.74 8.44 1.32
CA GLU A 105 8.27 8.61 2.68
C GLU A 105 7.98 7.40 3.57
N VAL A 106 6.78 6.80 3.46
CA VAL A 106 6.48 5.54 4.17
C VAL A 106 7.39 4.44 3.67
N TYR A 107 7.62 4.35 2.35
CA TYR A 107 8.55 3.39 1.80
C TYR A 107 9.97 3.53 2.33
N LYS A 108 10.51 4.76 2.37
CA LYS A 108 11.84 5.01 2.96
C LYS A 108 11.88 4.62 4.43
N ALA A 109 10.86 4.98 5.21
CA ALA A 109 10.82 4.72 6.65
C ALA A 109 10.67 3.21 6.98
N TYR A 110 9.92 2.46 6.17
CA TYR A 110 9.61 1.05 6.39
C TYR A 110 10.40 0.09 5.50
N PHE A 111 11.37 0.56 4.73
CA PHE A 111 12.15 -0.29 3.81
C PHE A 111 12.78 -1.50 4.51
N ASN A 112 13.42 -1.28 5.66
CA ASN A 112 14.05 -2.37 6.43
C ASN A 112 13.02 -3.34 7.03
N GLU A 113 11.78 -2.87 7.23
CA GLU A 113 10.67 -3.63 7.78
C GLU A 113 9.97 -4.50 6.72
N LEU A 114 10.21 -4.27 5.42
CA LEU A 114 9.66 -5.10 4.33
C LEU A 114 10.03 -6.57 4.49
N SER A 115 11.23 -6.86 4.98
CA SER A 115 11.70 -8.24 5.24
C SER A 115 10.81 -9.04 6.21
N LYS A 116 9.95 -8.37 6.98
CA LYS A 116 9.00 -8.98 7.91
C LYS A 116 7.67 -9.36 7.26
N LEU A 117 7.43 -8.93 6.03
CA LEU A 117 6.22 -9.25 5.26
C LEU A 117 6.36 -10.59 4.53
N ASP A 118 5.23 -11.06 3.98
CA ASP A 118 5.23 -12.24 3.13
C ASP A 118 5.84 -11.90 1.76
N LYS A 119 6.49 -12.87 1.11
CA LYS A 119 7.24 -12.64 -0.14
C LYS A 119 6.41 -11.94 -1.21
N GLU A 120 5.15 -12.33 -1.35
CA GLU A 120 4.24 -11.75 -2.33
C GLU A 120 3.90 -10.29 -2.03
N ASP A 121 3.87 -9.89 -0.75
CA ASP A 121 3.69 -8.49 -0.38
C ASP A 121 4.95 -7.67 -0.67
N ILE A 122 6.12 -8.23 -0.35
CA ILE A 122 7.41 -7.59 -0.64
C ILE A 122 7.53 -7.29 -2.13
N THR A 123 7.28 -8.29 -2.98
CA THR A 123 7.35 -8.13 -4.44
C THR A 123 6.38 -7.07 -4.93
N LEU A 124 5.10 -7.11 -4.55
CA LEU A 124 4.12 -6.11 -5.01
C LEU A 124 4.50 -4.69 -4.59
N ILE A 125 4.93 -4.49 -3.34
CA ILE A 125 5.33 -3.18 -2.83
C ILE A 125 6.60 -2.69 -3.55
N MET A 126 7.59 -3.57 -3.72
CA MET A 126 8.83 -3.24 -4.42
C MET A 126 8.58 -2.87 -5.89
N ASP A 127 7.76 -3.63 -6.60
CA ASP A 127 7.41 -3.36 -8.00
C ASP A 127 6.65 -2.02 -8.11
N TYR A 128 5.74 -1.73 -7.18
CA TYR A 128 5.03 -0.44 -7.14
C TYR A 128 5.99 0.74 -6.99
N TYR A 129 6.89 0.71 -5.99
CA TYR A 129 7.84 1.81 -5.76
C TYR A 129 8.94 1.88 -6.82
N HIS A 130 9.23 0.78 -7.52
CA HIS A 130 10.11 0.78 -8.67
C HIS A 130 9.49 1.58 -9.84
N GLU A 131 8.26 1.25 -10.23
CA GLU A 131 7.54 1.96 -11.29
C GLU A 131 7.31 3.43 -10.93
N GLN A 132 6.92 3.71 -9.67
CA GLN A 132 6.80 5.08 -9.17
C GLN A 132 8.14 5.83 -9.28
N GLY A 133 9.25 5.20 -8.91
CA GLY A 133 10.58 5.80 -8.97
C GLY A 133 10.95 6.21 -10.40
N ILE A 134 10.74 5.31 -11.36
CA ILE A 134 11.00 5.59 -12.79
C ILE A 134 10.08 6.71 -13.28
N LEU A 135 8.79 6.66 -12.96
CA LEU A 135 7.84 7.70 -13.35
C LEU A 135 8.25 9.07 -12.82
N MET A 136 8.63 9.16 -11.54
CA MET A 136 9.04 10.41 -10.88
C MET A 136 10.33 10.98 -11.47
N GLU A 137 11.31 10.13 -11.80
CA GLU A 137 12.53 10.55 -12.50
C GLU A 137 12.24 11.04 -13.92
N GLY A 138 11.38 10.32 -14.64
CA GLY A 138 10.90 10.72 -15.97
C GLY A 138 10.20 12.07 -15.95
N ILE A 139 9.28 12.29 -15.00
CA ILE A 139 8.56 13.56 -14.82
C ILE A 139 9.55 14.70 -14.60
N LYS A 140 10.53 14.52 -13.70
CA LYS A 140 11.54 15.54 -13.39
C LYS A 140 12.38 15.87 -14.62
N THR A 141 12.82 14.87 -15.36
CA THR A 141 13.62 15.02 -16.58
C THR A 141 12.83 15.76 -17.66
N THR A 142 11.56 15.38 -17.86
CA THR A 142 10.67 16.03 -18.82
C THR A 142 10.40 17.49 -18.43
N GLN A 143 10.13 17.79 -17.16
CA GLN A 143 9.96 19.17 -16.67
C GLN A 143 11.20 20.03 -16.95
N GLN A 144 12.41 19.50 -16.74
CA GLN A 144 13.66 20.19 -17.04
C GLN A 144 13.85 20.43 -18.54
N ASN A 145 13.54 19.43 -19.36
CA ASN A 145 13.76 19.51 -20.81
C ASN A 145 12.69 20.36 -21.53
N MET A 146 11.46 20.40 -21.03
CA MET A 146 10.43 21.33 -21.52
C MET A 146 10.84 22.79 -21.31
N ASN A 147 11.50 23.11 -20.19
CA ASN A 147 12.05 24.45 -19.96
C ASN A 147 13.17 24.80 -20.96
N ASN A 148 13.91 23.81 -21.44
CA ASN A 148 15.04 23.97 -22.36
C ASN A 148 14.67 23.78 -23.86
N LYS A 149 13.39 23.51 -24.19
CA LYS A 149 12.86 23.26 -25.55
C LYS A 149 13.57 22.14 -26.34
N SER A 150 14.14 21.14 -25.66
CA SER A 150 15.02 20.15 -26.27
C SER A 150 14.43 18.74 -26.38
N ILE A 151 13.10 18.59 -26.34
CA ILE A 151 12.45 17.28 -26.21
C ILE A 151 11.35 17.06 -27.25
N ASP A 152 11.27 15.82 -27.74
CA ASP A 152 10.11 15.28 -28.44
C ASP A 152 9.04 14.90 -27.40
N LEU A 153 7.96 15.67 -27.39
CA LEU A 153 6.88 15.56 -26.40
C LEU A 153 6.07 14.26 -26.58
N ASP A 154 6.00 13.72 -27.79
CA ASP A 154 5.20 12.53 -28.09
C ASP A 154 5.89 11.27 -27.55
N VAL A 155 7.21 11.15 -27.77
CA VAL A 155 8.03 10.05 -27.25
C VAL A 155 8.12 10.10 -25.71
N ALA A 156 8.33 11.29 -25.16
CA ALA A 156 8.38 11.48 -23.71
C ALA A 156 7.03 11.17 -23.05
N GLY A 157 5.93 11.62 -23.66
CA GLY A 157 4.57 11.32 -23.20
C GLY A 157 4.28 9.82 -23.19
N PHE A 158 4.66 9.09 -24.25
CA PHE A 158 4.46 7.65 -24.34
C PHE A 158 5.22 6.88 -23.25
N SER A 159 6.48 7.22 -23.00
CA SER A 159 7.28 6.57 -21.95
C SER A 159 6.69 6.82 -20.55
N LEU A 160 6.25 8.05 -20.28
CA LEU A 160 5.60 8.39 -19.01
C LEU A 160 4.27 7.66 -18.83
N GLU A 161 3.47 7.53 -19.89
CA GLU A 161 2.18 6.86 -19.85
C GLU A 161 2.32 5.38 -19.48
N GLN A 162 3.34 4.70 -20.01
CA GLN A 162 3.56 3.28 -19.70
C GLN A 162 3.81 3.08 -18.19
N HIS A 163 4.72 3.84 -17.59
CA HIS A 163 5.00 3.76 -16.16
C HIS A 163 3.82 4.23 -15.31
N PHE A 164 3.09 5.25 -15.77
CA PHE A 164 1.85 5.71 -15.13
C PHE A 164 0.81 4.59 -15.04
N LEU A 165 0.54 3.88 -16.14
CA LEU A 165 -0.44 2.80 -16.17
C LEU A 165 0.01 1.60 -15.34
N ASN A 166 1.30 1.27 -15.36
CA ASN A 166 1.86 0.22 -14.51
C ASN A 166 1.67 0.55 -13.02
N GLU A 167 2.05 1.77 -12.61
CA GLU A 167 1.89 2.24 -11.23
C GLU A 167 0.41 2.25 -10.81
N LEU A 168 -0.48 2.74 -11.67
CA LEU A 168 -1.92 2.77 -11.42
C LEU A 168 -2.51 1.36 -11.27
N ASN A 169 -2.03 0.40 -12.06
CA ASN A 169 -2.46 -0.99 -11.96
C ASN A 169 -1.94 -1.66 -10.68
N LEU A 170 -0.67 -1.49 -10.36
CA LEU A 170 -0.06 -2.04 -9.13
C LEU A 170 -0.72 -1.47 -7.88
N SER A 171 -0.96 -0.17 -7.82
CA SER A 171 -1.68 0.46 -6.71
C SER A 171 -3.10 -0.09 -6.57
N ASN A 172 -3.83 -0.31 -7.66
CA ASN A 172 -5.15 -0.97 -7.62
C ASN A 172 -5.08 -2.38 -7.03
N ILE A 173 -4.09 -3.19 -7.43
CA ILE A 173 -3.90 -4.56 -6.93
C ILE A 173 -3.63 -4.54 -5.42
N ILE A 174 -2.69 -3.70 -4.99
CA ILE A 174 -2.30 -3.56 -3.58
C ILE A 174 -3.49 -3.10 -2.73
N LEU A 175 -4.22 -2.07 -3.17
CA LEU A 175 -5.37 -1.53 -2.42
C LEU A 175 -6.52 -2.53 -2.34
N LYS A 176 -6.76 -3.34 -3.38
CA LYS A 176 -7.72 -4.45 -3.30
C LYS A 176 -7.28 -5.49 -2.28
N ARG A 177 -5.99 -5.84 -2.25
CA ARG A 177 -5.42 -6.80 -1.29
C ARG A 177 -5.56 -6.30 0.15
N TYR A 178 -5.26 -5.03 0.40
CA TYR A 178 -5.27 -4.43 1.74
C TYR A 178 -6.59 -3.76 2.11
N LYS A 179 -7.66 -3.91 1.30
CA LYS A 179 -8.98 -3.32 1.55
C LYS A 179 -9.51 -3.64 2.95
N HIS A 180 -9.28 -4.86 3.43
CA HIS A 180 -9.71 -5.29 4.76
C HIS A 180 -9.00 -4.52 5.89
N LEU A 181 -7.75 -4.08 5.68
CA LEU A 181 -6.99 -3.30 6.67
C LEU A 181 -7.46 -1.84 6.71
N LEU A 182 -7.71 -1.26 5.54
CA LEU A 182 -8.19 0.11 5.40
C LEU A 182 -9.59 0.33 6.00
N ALA A 183 -10.42 -0.72 6.08
CA ALA A 183 -11.75 -0.65 6.68
C ALA A 183 -11.74 -0.67 8.22
N HIS A 184 -10.66 -1.16 8.85
CA HIS A 184 -10.58 -1.34 10.31
C HIS A 184 -9.86 -0.20 11.03
N HIS A 185 -9.20 0.69 10.29
CA HIS A 185 -8.65 1.93 10.84
C HIS A 185 -9.64 3.06 10.57
N PRO A 186 -10.27 3.66 11.60
CA PRO A 186 -11.18 4.77 11.39
C PRO A 186 -10.42 5.90 10.69
N LYS A 187 -11.07 6.51 9.69
CA LYS A 187 -10.66 7.81 9.15
C LYS A 187 -10.35 8.72 10.33
N ASN A 188 -9.28 9.52 10.23
CA ASN A 188 -9.00 10.60 11.16
C ASN A 188 -10.32 11.28 11.55
N PRO A 189 -10.58 11.55 12.84
CA PRO A 189 -11.77 12.29 13.22
C PRO A 189 -11.79 13.55 12.36
N GLU A 190 -12.90 13.78 11.67
CA GLU A 190 -13.18 15.06 11.02
C GLU A 190 -12.82 16.13 12.06
N MET A 191 -11.86 17.01 11.70
CA MET A 191 -11.64 18.19 12.51
C MET A 191 -13.00 18.84 12.64
N LYS A 192 -13.52 18.91 13.86
CA LYS A 192 -14.66 19.76 14.13
C LYS A 192 -14.23 21.15 13.66
N ASP A 193 -14.98 21.70 12.73
CA ASP A 193 -15.03 23.13 12.53
C ASP A 193 -15.44 23.75 13.87
N ASP A 194 -14.45 24.06 14.70
CA ASP A 194 -14.61 24.99 15.79
C ASP A 194 -14.60 26.38 15.16
N ASN A 195 -15.81 26.81 14.81
CA ASN A 195 -16.14 28.16 14.38
C ASN A 195 -15.53 29.23 15.30
N HIS A 196 -14.95 30.28 14.71
CA HIS A 196 -15.18 31.66 15.16
C HIS A 196 -15.15 32.64 14.00
#